data_AF-A0A4Q6F8H2-F1
#
_entry.id   AF-A0A4Q6F8H2-F1
#
_cell.length_a   1.000
_cell.length_b   1.000
_cell.length_c   1.000
_cell.angle_alpha   90.00
_cell.angle_beta   90.00
_cell.angle_gamma   90.00
#
_symmetry.space_group_name_H-M   'P 1'
#
loop_
_entity.id
_entity.type
_entity.pdbx_description
1 polymer ?
#
loop_
_entity_poly.entity_id
_entity_poly.type
_entity_poly.pdbx_seq_one_letter_code
_entity_poly.pdbx_strand_id
1 'polypeptide(L)'
;DLGQPAEKRIKQACGKSGRVSIYTYQRGSASVWYEGIKDKLERFNHLNVTHLSVSDEKALERMVDRSMQLNCLIEDQNILLSNASENVSIELKPLKVSLAKGAW
;
A
#
# COMPACT_ATOMS: atom_id res chain seq x y z
N ASP A 1 -3.25 5.09 -5.27
CA ASP A 1 -2.02 5.38 -6.03
C ASP A 1 -0.92 4.44 -5.53
N LEU A 2 0.15 4.27 -6.30
CA LEU A 2 1.25 3.36 -5.98
C LEU A 2 2.57 4.12 -5.86
N GLY A 3 3.47 3.64 -5.00
CA GLY A 3 4.81 4.20 -4.83
C GLY A 3 4.80 5.52 -4.06
N GLN A 4 5.63 6.48 -4.47
CA GLN A 4 5.87 7.75 -3.78
C GLN A 4 5.34 8.95 -4.60
N PRO A 5 4.00 9.13 -4.72
CA PRO A 5 3.44 10.18 -5.57
C PRO A 5 3.79 11.58 -5.05
N ALA A 6 3.97 12.51 -5.98
CA ALA A 6 4.17 13.92 -5.65
C ALA A 6 2.92 14.52 -4.97
N GLU A 7 3.12 15.52 -4.12
CA GLU A 7 2.05 16.17 -3.35
C GLU A 7 0.88 16.65 -4.23
N LYS A 8 1.18 17.24 -5.41
CA LYS A 8 0.17 17.72 -6.37
C LYS A 8 -0.78 16.58 -6.82
N ARG A 9 -0.23 15.39 -7.03
CA ARG A 9 -0.99 14.18 -7.43
C ARG A 9 -1.91 13.71 -6.31
N ILE A 10 -1.41 13.70 -5.08
CA ILE A 10 -2.20 13.34 -3.89
C ILE A 10 -3.34 14.33 -3.69
N LYS A 11 -3.08 15.64 -3.76
CA LYS A 11 -4.11 16.70 -3.67
C LYS A 11 -5.21 16.49 -4.71
N GLN A 12 -4.82 16.21 -5.96
CA GLN A 12 -5.78 15.97 -7.03
C GLN A 12 -6.65 14.74 -6.78
N ALA A 13 -6.07 13.64 -6.27
CA ALA A 13 -6.82 12.43 -5.94
C ALA A 13 -7.81 12.69 -4.79
N CYS A 14 -7.36 13.35 -3.71
CA CYS A 14 -8.21 13.68 -2.57
C CYS A 14 -9.36 14.65 -2.92
N GLY A 15 -9.16 15.54 -3.90
CA GLY A 15 -10.22 16.44 -4.39
C GLY A 15 -11.23 15.76 -5.32
N LYS A 16 -10.97 14.55 -5.80
CA LYS A 16 -11.81 13.84 -6.80
C LYS A 16 -12.47 12.57 -6.26
N SER A 17 -12.07 12.06 -5.09
CA SER A 17 -12.54 10.80 -4.53
C SER A 17 -12.91 10.93 -3.07
N GLY A 18 -13.94 10.20 -2.63
CA GLY A 18 -14.35 10.08 -1.23
C GLY A 18 -13.46 9.13 -0.40
N ARG A 19 -12.59 8.33 -1.04
CA ARG A 19 -11.57 7.50 -0.38
C ARG A 19 -10.32 7.45 -1.24
N VAL A 20 -9.16 7.70 -0.64
CA VAL A 20 -7.86 7.61 -1.33
C VAL A 20 -6.95 6.69 -0.53
N SER A 21 -6.34 5.71 -1.20
CA SER A 21 -5.31 4.84 -0.62
C SER A 21 -4.02 4.98 -1.43
N ILE A 22 -2.89 5.12 -0.74
CA ILE A 22 -1.55 5.09 -1.33
C ILE A 22 -0.83 3.87 -0.76
N TYR A 23 -0.37 2.98 -1.65
CA TYR A 23 0.44 1.84 -1.27
C TYR A 23 1.89 2.07 -1.68
N THR A 24 2.78 2.19 -0.70
CA THR A 24 4.22 2.35 -0.93
C THR A 24 4.90 0.98 -0.87
N TYR A 25 6.01 0.83 -1.57
CA TYR A 25 6.94 -0.30 -1.54
C TYR A 25 8.37 0.26 -1.45
N GLN A 26 9.39 -0.58 -1.29
CA GLN A 26 10.78 -0.17 -1.04
C GLN A 26 10.92 0.71 0.23
N ARG A 27 11.14 0.05 1.38
CA ARG A 27 11.08 0.68 2.71
C ARG A 27 11.91 1.97 2.83
N GLY A 28 13.15 1.98 2.32
CA GLY A 28 14.05 3.12 2.46
C GLY A 28 13.52 4.40 1.81
N SER A 29 13.21 4.34 0.52
CA SER A 29 12.68 5.51 -0.22
C SER A 29 11.28 5.90 0.24
N ALA A 30 10.43 4.93 0.59
CA ALA A 30 9.09 5.17 1.13
C ALA A 30 9.14 5.95 2.45
N SER A 31 10.05 5.58 3.37
CA SER A 31 10.18 6.25 4.66
C SER A 31 10.62 7.71 4.50
N VAL A 32 11.64 7.97 3.66
CA VAL A 32 12.13 9.33 3.39
C VAL A 32 11.05 10.19 2.75
N TRP A 33 10.32 9.63 1.77
CA TRP A 33 9.21 10.32 1.13
C TRP A 33 8.11 10.68 2.13
N TYR A 34 7.70 9.73 2.97
CA TYR A 34 6.59 9.95 3.90
C TYR A 34 6.94 11.01 4.94
N GLU A 35 8.14 10.94 5.53
CA GLU A 35 8.62 11.94 6.49
C GLU A 35 8.64 13.36 5.89
N GLY A 36 8.99 13.50 4.61
CA GLY A 36 9.02 14.78 3.92
C GLY A 36 7.64 15.40 3.61
N ILE A 37 6.56 14.63 3.72
CA ILE A 37 5.20 15.11 3.35
C ILE A 37 4.14 14.90 4.42
N LYS A 38 4.40 14.14 5.49
CA LYS A 38 3.40 13.71 6.49
C LYS A 38 2.53 14.85 7.02
N ASP A 39 3.14 15.99 7.39
CA ASP A 39 2.42 17.15 7.95
C ASP A 39 1.41 17.74 6.96
N LYS A 40 1.74 17.69 5.65
CA LYS A 40 0.87 18.21 4.59
C LYS A 40 -0.28 17.27 4.29
N LEU A 41 -0.10 15.97 4.59
CA LEU A 41 -1.13 14.96 4.38
C LEU A 41 -2.16 14.94 5.51
N GLU A 42 -1.85 15.49 6.68
CA GLU A 42 -2.73 15.41 7.86
C GLU A 42 -4.17 15.89 7.62
N ARG A 43 -4.30 16.97 6.86
CA ARG A 43 -5.59 17.58 6.50
C ARG A 43 -6.54 16.69 5.69
N PHE A 44 -6.07 15.57 5.15
CA PHE A 44 -6.88 14.66 4.34
C PHE A 44 -7.44 13.53 5.21
N ASN A 45 -8.67 13.73 5.68
CA ASN A 45 -9.33 12.81 6.60
C ASN A 45 -9.71 11.46 5.95
N HIS A 46 -9.81 11.40 4.62
CA HIS A 46 -10.15 10.22 3.80
C HIS A 46 -8.96 9.62 3.03
N LEU A 47 -7.73 10.00 3.42
CA LEU A 47 -6.48 9.47 2.86
C LEU A 47 -5.88 8.40 3.78
N ASN A 48 -5.62 7.23 3.21
CA ASN A 48 -4.81 6.17 3.81
C ASN A 48 -3.46 6.08 3.11
N VAL A 49 -2.40 5.90 3.88
CA VAL A 49 -1.07 5.60 3.35
C VAL A 49 -0.58 4.34 4.05
N THR A 50 -0.25 3.31 3.29
CA THR A 50 0.17 2.00 3.79
C THR A 50 1.44 1.58 3.07
N HIS A 51 2.44 1.14 3.82
CA HIS A 51 3.64 0.52 3.27
C HIS A 51 3.46 -0.99 3.18
N LEU A 52 3.74 -1.57 2.02
CA LEU A 52 3.72 -3.01 1.79
C LEU A 52 5.10 -3.58 2.08
N SER A 53 5.21 -4.37 3.16
CA SER A 53 6.44 -5.07 3.51
C SER A 53 6.35 -6.50 3.02
N VAL A 54 6.98 -6.78 1.87
CA VAL A 54 7.01 -8.12 1.25
C VAL A 54 8.17 -8.92 1.87
N SER A 55 7.93 -10.18 2.24
CA SER A 55 8.95 -11.04 2.86
C SER A 55 10.06 -11.45 1.89
N ASP A 56 9.71 -11.71 0.63
CA ASP A 56 10.64 -12.04 -0.46
C ASP A 56 10.13 -11.41 -1.77
N GLU A 57 10.76 -10.32 -2.19
CA GLU A 57 10.41 -9.62 -3.44
C GLU A 57 10.68 -10.49 -4.68
N LYS A 58 11.72 -11.33 -4.66
CA LYS A 58 12.04 -12.21 -5.80
C LYS A 58 11.03 -13.34 -5.94
N ALA A 59 10.54 -13.89 -4.82
CA ALA A 59 9.44 -14.85 -4.86
C ALA A 59 8.19 -14.22 -5.47
N LEU A 60 7.85 -13.00 -5.06
CA LEU A 60 6.71 -12.28 -5.63
C LEU A 60 6.86 -12.04 -7.14
N GLU A 61 8.06 -11.68 -7.60
CA GLU A 61 8.35 -11.55 -9.04
C GLU A 61 8.16 -12.88 -9.79
N ARG A 62 8.60 -14.01 -9.21
CA ARG A 62 8.42 -15.35 -9.81
C ARG A 62 6.96 -15.80 -9.88
N MET A 63 6.05 -15.17 -9.13
CA MET A 63 4.61 -15.47 -9.21
C MET A 63 3.94 -14.89 -10.46
N VAL A 64 4.61 -13.99 -11.18
CA VAL A 64 4.06 -13.37 -12.39
C VAL A 64 4.06 -14.38 -13.53
N ASP A 65 2.87 -14.68 -14.05
CA ASP A 65 2.66 -15.54 -15.21
C ASP A 65 1.65 -14.89 -16.18
N ARG A 66 1.66 -15.30 -17.46
CA ARG A 66 0.59 -14.94 -18.41
C ARG A 66 -0.78 -15.42 -17.94
N SER A 67 -0.82 -16.56 -17.24
CA SER A 67 -2.03 -17.10 -16.61
C SER A 67 -1.77 -17.39 -15.13
N MET A 68 -2.23 -16.50 -14.25
CA MET A 68 -2.02 -16.64 -12.81
C MET A 68 -3.20 -17.31 -12.12
N GLN A 69 -2.91 -18.32 -11.30
CA GLN A 69 -3.83 -18.85 -10.27
C GLN A 69 -3.25 -18.51 -8.90
N LEU A 70 -3.86 -17.51 -8.24
CA LEU A 70 -3.40 -16.99 -6.96
C LEU A 70 -4.45 -17.28 -5.88
N ASN A 71 -4.00 -17.78 -4.75
CA ASN A 71 -4.74 -17.78 -3.50
C ASN A 71 -4.27 -16.63 -2.64
N CYS A 72 -5.19 -15.94 -2.00
CA CYS A 72 -4.91 -14.81 -1.12
C CYS A 72 -5.65 -15.03 0.19
N LEU A 73 -4.90 -15.22 1.27
CA LEU A 73 -5.42 -15.25 2.63
C LEU A 73 -5.09 -13.92 3.30
N ILE A 74 -6.11 -13.25 3.83
CA ILE A 74 -5.97 -11.97 4.52
C ILE A 74 -6.40 -12.19 5.97
N GLU A 75 -5.50 -11.90 6.90
CA GLU A 75 -5.74 -11.95 8.34
C GLU A 75 -5.11 -10.71 8.98
N ASP A 76 -5.95 -9.84 9.54
CA ASP A 76 -5.57 -8.51 10.04
C ASP A 76 -4.75 -7.69 9.02
N GLN A 77 -3.47 -7.45 9.31
CA GLN A 77 -2.53 -6.71 8.48
C GLN A 77 -1.59 -7.64 7.69
N ASN A 78 -1.83 -8.95 7.72
CA ASN A 78 -1.05 -9.93 7.01
C ASN A 78 -1.81 -10.46 5.81
N ILE A 79 -1.10 -10.58 4.70
CA ILE A 79 -1.57 -11.18 3.47
C ILE A 79 -0.60 -12.31 3.14
N LEU A 80 -1.11 -13.53 3.02
CA LEU A 80 -0.37 -14.64 2.44
C LEU A 80 -0.87 -14.83 1.01
N LEU A 81 -0.02 -14.50 0.04
CA LEU A 81 -0.26 -14.72 -1.37
C LEU A 81 0.43 -16.01 -1.80
N SER A 82 -0.28 -16.93 -2.43
CA SER A 82 0.31 -18.20 -2.86
C SER A 82 -0.15 -18.63 -4.25
N ASN A 83 0.66 -19.43 -4.92
CA ASN A 83 0.31 -20.14 -6.14
C ASN A 83 0.75 -21.62 -6.00
N ALA A 84 0.87 -22.35 -7.11
CA ALA A 84 1.28 -23.76 -7.08
C ALA A 84 2.71 -24.00 -6.54
N SER A 85 3.59 -23.00 -6.59
CA SER A 85 5.04 -23.16 -6.33
C SER A 85 5.59 -22.19 -5.27
N GLU A 86 4.98 -21.03 -5.10
CA GLU A 86 5.47 -19.94 -4.26
C GLU A 86 4.43 -19.56 -3.19
N ASN A 87 4.93 -19.12 -2.03
CA ASN A 87 4.13 -18.52 -0.95
C ASN A 87 4.86 -17.26 -0.47
N VAL A 88 4.19 -16.12 -0.51
CA VAL A 88 4.75 -14.82 -0.19
C VAL A 88 3.90 -14.14 0.86
N SER A 89 4.53 -13.77 1.97
CA SER A 89 3.89 -12.99 3.02
C SER A 89 4.08 -11.49 2.76
N ILE A 90 3.00 -10.73 2.86
CA ILE A 90 2.98 -9.28 2.72
C ILE A 90 2.35 -8.71 3.99
N GLU A 91 3.10 -7.89 4.71
CA GLU A 91 2.61 -7.18 5.89
C GLU A 91 2.24 -5.74 5.51
N LEU A 92 1.01 -5.34 5.80
CA LEU A 92 0.52 -3.98 5.65
C LEU A 92 1.00 -3.15 6.84
N LYS A 93 1.74 -2.06 6.58
CA LYS A 93 2.22 -1.13 7.60
C LYS A 93 1.58 0.24 7.42
N PRO A 94 0.50 0.55 8.13
CA PRO A 94 -0.14 1.86 8.07
C PRO A 94 0.85 2.96 8.47
N LEU A 95 0.98 3.97 7.60
CA LEU A 95 1.73 5.20 7.85
C LEU A 95 0.76 6.33 8.21
N LYS A 96 -0.38 6.41 7.52
CA LYS A 96 -1.52 7.28 7.84
C LYS A 96 -2.82 6.49 7.75
N VAL A 97 -3.66 6.62 8.75
CA VAL A 97 -5.02 6.04 8.78
C VAL A 97 -6.05 7.16 8.65
N SER A 98 -7.06 6.92 7.82
CA SER A 98 -8.20 7.81 7.64
C SER A 98 -9.00 7.97 8.94
N LEU A 99 -9.40 9.21 9.24
CA LEU A 99 -10.28 9.54 10.36
C LEU A 99 -11.77 9.50 9.99
N ALA A 100 -12.08 9.25 8.72
CA ALA A 100 -13.46 9.16 8.26
C ALA A 100 -14.08 7.85 8.79
N LYS A 101 -15.14 7.96 9.59
CA LYS A 101 -15.89 6.80 10.08
C LYS A 101 -16.54 6.08 8.89
N GLY A 102 -16.30 4.76 8.77
CA GLY A 102 -17.06 3.88 7.87
C GLY A 102 -16.34 3.44 6.60
N ALA A 103 -15.09 3.01 6.67
CA ALA A 103 -14.40 2.47 5.49
C ALA A 103 -13.32 1.48 5.91
N TRP A 104 -13.72 0.21 6.02
CA TRP A 104 -12.94 -1.03 6.21
C TRP A 104 -11.42 -0.85 6.33
#